data_AF-A0A0D6LH84-F1
#
_entry.id   AF-A0A0D6LH84-F1
#
_cell.length_a   1.000
_cell.length_b   1.000
_cell.length_c   1.000
_cell.angle_alpha   90.00
_cell.angle_beta   90.00
_cell.angle_gamma   90.00
#
_symmetry.space_group_name_H-M   'P 1'
#
loop_
_entity.id
_entity.type
_entity.pdbx_description
1 polymer ?
#
loop_
_entity_poly.entity_id
_entity_poly.type
_entity_poly.pdbx_seq_one_letter_code
_entity_poly.pdbx_strand_id
1 'polypeptide(L)'
;LRLSTELTYCFRTSAPEGEPISIIKAILLPGVLAYCLCNACLKLVNYAFFFWLPLYLTEAYQWDEAKADELSIWYDIGGIVGSVTGGYISDKLGYRSPLIVLMLSASLGALFIYSHAGPALVWNAFLMTIVGITISGPYNLIVGTISIDLGSQPILANNAQAMATVSGLLDGTGSAGSAVGQLFVPLMQNRFGWQSVFYLFMALNLLAIVCILKRCLLDLRSLLSTSRSSERTPLLNEEQFDE
;
A
#
# COMPACT_ATOMS: atom_id res chain seq x y z
N LEU A 1 -17.39 -20.91 -17.08
CA LEU A 1 -18.50 -20.40 -16.24
C LEU A 1 -19.12 -21.46 -15.32
N ARG A 2 -19.46 -22.68 -15.77
CA ARG A 2 -19.98 -23.72 -14.85
C ARG A 2 -18.96 -24.23 -13.81
N LEU A 3 -17.67 -24.33 -14.17
CA LEU A 3 -16.63 -24.75 -13.22
C LEU A 3 -16.37 -23.76 -12.08
N SER A 4 -16.54 -22.45 -12.32
CA SER A 4 -16.39 -21.43 -11.26
C SER A 4 -17.56 -21.44 -10.29
N THR A 5 -18.75 -21.81 -10.76
CA THR A 5 -19.96 -21.90 -9.93
C THR A 5 -19.93 -23.15 -9.05
N GLU A 6 -19.44 -24.29 -9.55
CA GLU A 6 -19.27 -25.53 -8.76
C GLU A 6 -18.21 -25.37 -7.65
N LEU A 7 -17.11 -24.68 -7.92
CA LEU A 7 -16.12 -24.32 -6.88
C LEU A 7 -16.70 -23.37 -5.81
N THR A 8 -17.63 -22.50 -6.21
CA THR A 8 -18.33 -21.60 -5.29
C THR A 8 -19.39 -22.33 -4.45
N TYR A 9 -20.03 -23.37 -5.01
CA TYR A 9 -21.08 -24.12 -4.35
C TYR A 9 -20.53 -25.22 -3.42
N CYS A 10 -19.42 -25.86 -3.79
CA CYS A 10 -18.73 -26.85 -2.94
C CYS A 10 -17.96 -26.20 -1.77
N PHE A 11 -17.67 -24.90 -1.83
CA PHE A 11 -17.18 -24.12 -0.68
C PHE A 11 -18.28 -23.74 0.32
N ARG A 12 -19.55 -24.02 0.00
CA ARG A 12 -20.72 -23.69 0.83
C ARG A 12 -21.03 -24.76 1.87
N THR A 13 -20.34 -25.90 1.85
CA THR A 13 -20.38 -26.88 2.95
C THR A 13 -19.45 -26.43 4.06
N SER A 14 -20.03 -25.71 5.04
CA SER A 14 -19.69 -25.81 6.46
C SER A 14 -18.21 -26.02 6.77
N ALA A 15 -17.40 -24.96 6.71
CA ALA A 15 -16.32 -24.86 7.67
C ALA A 15 -17.01 -24.71 9.05
N PRO A 16 -16.78 -25.60 10.02
CA PRO A 16 -17.35 -25.44 11.36
C PRO A 16 -16.90 -24.09 11.91
N GLU A 17 -17.83 -23.37 12.55
CA GLU A 17 -17.52 -22.12 13.25
C GLU A 17 -16.34 -22.38 14.20
N GLY A 18 -15.18 -21.78 13.92
CA GLY A 18 -14.01 -21.85 14.78
C GLY A 18 -12.81 -22.68 14.29
N GLU A 19 -12.82 -23.29 13.10
CA GLU A 19 -11.60 -23.93 12.58
C GLU A 19 -10.68 -22.95 11.82
N PRO A 20 -9.37 -22.96 12.11
CA PRO A 20 -8.38 -22.19 11.36
C PRO A 20 -8.25 -22.74 9.93
N ILE A 21 -8.15 -21.82 8.97
CA ILE A 21 -7.90 -22.20 7.58
C ILE A 21 -6.42 -22.59 7.44
N SER A 22 -6.13 -23.66 6.70
CA SER A 22 -4.74 -24.00 6.37
C SER A 22 -4.05 -22.88 5.61
N ILE A 23 -2.78 -22.61 5.89
CA ILE A 23 -1.97 -21.55 5.24
C ILE A 23 -2.03 -21.64 3.70
N ILE A 24 -2.02 -22.86 3.15
CA ILE A 24 -2.13 -23.08 1.70
C ILE A 24 -3.47 -22.57 1.17
N LYS A 25 -4.57 -22.90 1.86
CA LYS A 25 -5.91 -22.42 1.50
C LYS A 25 -6.01 -20.90 1.66
N ALA A 26 -5.38 -20.32 2.68
CA ALA A 26 -5.34 -18.88 2.90
C ALA A 26 -4.59 -18.14 1.77
N ILE A 27 -3.46 -18.67 1.30
CA ILE A 27 -2.70 -18.10 0.16
C ILE A 27 -3.51 -18.15 -1.15
N LEU A 28 -4.26 -19.23 -1.35
CA LEU A 28 -5.10 -19.44 -2.54
C LEU A 28 -6.37 -18.58 -2.56
N LEU A 29 -6.69 -17.86 -1.49
CA LEU A 29 -7.83 -16.94 -1.48
C LEU A 29 -7.63 -15.81 -2.50
N PRO A 30 -8.70 -15.42 -3.21
CA PRO A 30 -8.60 -14.42 -4.26
C PRO A 30 -8.14 -13.08 -3.68
N GLY A 31 -7.00 -12.59 -4.16
CA GLY A 31 -6.45 -11.28 -3.78
C GLY A 31 -5.49 -11.30 -2.60
N VAL A 32 -5.51 -12.33 -1.72
CA VAL A 32 -4.62 -12.40 -0.55
C VAL A 32 -3.15 -12.36 -0.95
N LEU A 33 -2.74 -13.17 -1.93
CA LEU A 33 -1.36 -13.18 -2.44
C LEU A 33 -0.91 -11.79 -2.92
N ALA A 34 -1.77 -11.08 -3.65
CA ALA A 34 -1.46 -9.75 -4.17
C ALA A 34 -1.32 -8.72 -3.04
N TYR A 35 -2.17 -8.80 -2.00
CA TYR A 35 -2.07 -7.97 -0.81
C TYR A 35 -0.82 -8.27 0.01
N CYS A 36 -0.48 -9.54 0.21
CA CYS A 36 0.76 -9.96 0.88
C CYS A 36 2.00 -9.45 0.15
N LEU A 37 2.05 -9.62 -1.18
CA LEU A 37 3.18 -9.16 -1.99
C LEU A 37 3.28 -7.62 -1.98
N CYS A 38 2.16 -6.92 -2.13
CA CYS A 38 2.11 -5.47 -2.05
C CYS A 38 2.61 -4.96 -0.68
N ASN A 39 2.10 -5.53 0.42
CA ASN A 39 2.52 -5.20 1.77
C ASN A 39 4.00 -5.50 2.01
N ALA A 40 4.51 -6.63 1.49
CA ALA A 40 5.93 -6.96 1.57
C ALA A 40 6.81 -5.93 0.86
N CYS A 41 6.45 -5.51 -0.36
CA CYS A 41 7.19 -4.49 -1.11
C CYS A 41 7.17 -3.14 -0.39
N LEU A 42 6.00 -2.70 0.11
CA LEU A 42 5.88 -1.41 0.78
C LEU A 42 6.58 -1.40 2.15
N LYS A 43 6.44 -2.46 2.94
CA LYS A 43 7.14 -2.60 4.24
C LYS A 43 8.64 -2.65 4.05
N LEU A 44 9.12 -3.33 3.00
CA LEU A 44 10.53 -3.35 2.62
C LEU A 44 11.05 -1.93 2.35
N VAL A 45 10.41 -1.19 1.45
CA VAL A 45 10.85 0.17 1.10
C VAL A 45 10.77 1.10 2.31
N ASN A 46 9.68 1.04 3.07
CA ASN A 46 9.47 1.89 4.24
C ASN A 46 10.55 1.67 5.32
N TYR A 47 10.85 0.41 5.64
CA TYR A 47 11.90 0.08 6.61
C TYR A 47 13.29 0.38 6.05
N ALA A 48 13.48 0.25 4.75
CA ALA A 48 14.74 0.63 4.14
C ALA A 48 15.00 2.13 4.33
N PHE A 49 14.00 2.99 4.12
CA PHE A 49 14.11 4.41 4.47
C PHE A 49 14.35 4.59 5.97
N PHE A 50 13.56 3.97 6.84
CA PHE A 50 13.71 4.15 8.29
C PHE A 50 15.14 3.87 8.81
N PHE A 51 15.79 2.80 8.32
CA PHE A 51 17.13 2.42 8.80
C PHE A 51 18.29 3.01 8.00
N TRP A 52 18.15 3.15 6.68
CA TRP A 52 19.28 3.52 5.81
C TRP A 52 19.28 4.99 5.42
N LEU A 53 18.24 5.75 5.73
CA LEU A 53 18.17 7.17 5.40
C LEU A 53 19.22 8.02 6.11
N PRO A 54 19.47 7.87 7.43
CA PRO A 54 20.57 8.58 8.09
C PRO A 54 21.92 8.23 7.47
N LEU A 55 22.17 6.94 7.20
CA LEU A 55 23.41 6.49 6.57
C LEU A 55 23.60 7.10 5.17
N TYR A 56 22.55 7.13 4.36
CA TYR A 56 22.56 7.76 3.05
C TYR A 56 22.97 9.24 3.15
N LEU A 57 22.37 9.98 4.08
CA LEU A 57 22.64 11.41 4.26
C LEU A 57 24.08 11.66 4.72
N THR A 58 24.59 10.85 5.65
CA THR A 58 25.98 10.90 6.10
C THR A 58 26.96 10.58 4.96
N GLU A 59 26.73 9.51 4.20
CA GLU A 59 27.65 9.11 3.12
C GLU A 59 27.59 10.05 1.91
N ALA A 60 26.40 10.44 1.46
CA ALA A 60 26.20 11.22 0.24
C ALA A 60 26.57 12.70 0.41
N TYR A 61 26.27 13.29 1.57
CA TYR A 61 26.48 14.73 1.81
C TYR A 61 27.57 15.03 2.84
N GLN A 62 28.19 14.00 3.44
CA GLN A 62 29.24 14.15 4.46
C GLN A 62 28.78 15.01 5.65
N TRP A 63 27.48 14.93 5.96
CA TRP A 63 26.91 15.58 7.13
C TRP A 63 27.26 14.80 8.39
N ASP A 64 27.32 15.53 9.50
CA ASP A 64 27.48 14.93 10.82
C ASP A 64 26.33 13.95 11.11
N GLU A 65 26.63 12.84 11.76
CA GLU A 65 25.66 11.75 12.02
C GLU A 65 24.44 12.29 12.77
N ALA A 66 24.66 13.18 13.74
CA ALA A 66 23.57 13.81 14.49
C ALA A 66 22.63 14.66 13.61
N LYS A 67 23.17 15.34 12.60
CA LYS A 67 22.36 16.15 11.67
C LYS A 67 21.62 15.29 10.65
N ALA A 68 22.26 14.23 10.17
CA ALA A 68 21.63 13.26 9.28
C ALA A 68 20.45 12.56 9.96
N ASP A 69 20.61 12.18 11.23
CA ASP A 69 19.56 11.58 12.04
C ASP A 69 18.38 12.55 12.27
N GLU A 70 18.66 13.80 12.67
CA GLU A 70 17.63 14.84 12.83
C GLU A 70 16.84 15.07 11.53
N LEU A 71 17.51 15.03 10.38
CA LEU A 71 16.85 15.22 9.10
C LEU A 71 15.97 14.03 8.70
N SER A 72 16.34 12.81 9.11
CA SER A 72 15.58 11.60 8.82
C SER A 72 14.20 11.61 9.48
N ILE A 73 14.05 12.30 10.62
CA ILE A 73 12.75 12.50 11.31
C ILE A 73 11.71 13.14 10.38
N TRP A 74 12.11 14.00 9.44
CA TRP A 74 11.17 14.63 8.50
C TRP A 74 10.46 13.64 7.59
N TYR A 75 11.08 12.49 7.31
CA TYR A 75 10.44 11.39 6.59
C TYR A 75 9.31 10.78 7.44
N ASP A 76 9.54 10.55 8.74
CA ASP A 76 8.53 9.99 9.64
C ASP A 76 7.37 10.97 9.87
N ILE A 77 7.67 12.26 10.06
CA ILE A 77 6.66 13.32 10.14
C ILE A 77 5.80 13.33 8.87
N GLY A 78 6.43 13.27 7.70
CA GLY A 78 5.73 13.17 6.42
C GLY A 78 4.83 11.94 6.36
N GLY A 79 5.31 10.78 6.83
CA GLY A 79 4.53 9.55 6.90
C GLY A 79 3.29 9.64 7.78
N ILE A 80 3.41 10.27 8.95
CA ILE A 80 2.29 10.50 9.88
C ILE A 80 1.27 11.46 9.23
N VAL A 81 1.74 12.58 8.69
CA VAL A 81 0.86 13.56 8.03
C VAL A 81 0.14 12.92 6.85
N GLY A 82 0.86 12.20 6.00
CA GLY A 82 0.32 11.52 4.82
C GLY A 82 -0.69 10.43 5.16
N SER A 83 -0.46 9.65 6.23
CA SER A 83 -1.38 8.61 6.65
C SER A 83 -2.65 9.19 7.29
N VAL A 84 -2.54 10.22 8.12
CA VAL A 84 -3.71 10.87 8.76
C VAL A 84 -4.56 11.58 7.71
N THR A 85 -3.92 12.43 6.89
CA THR A 85 -4.64 13.18 5.84
C THR A 85 -5.21 12.24 4.78
N GLY A 86 -4.44 11.24 4.34
CA GLY A 86 -4.92 10.25 3.39
C GLY A 86 -6.05 9.39 3.96
N GLY A 87 -6.00 9.03 5.24
CA GLY A 87 -7.08 8.30 5.92
C GLY A 87 -8.37 9.11 5.89
N TYR A 88 -8.30 10.36 6.33
CA TYR A 88 -9.43 11.30 6.31
C TYR A 88 -10.02 11.50 4.91
N ILE A 89 -9.16 11.70 3.89
CA ILE A 89 -9.60 11.87 2.50
C ILE A 89 -10.27 10.58 1.99
N SER A 90 -9.67 9.42 2.28
CA SER A 90 -10.20 8.13 1.84
C SER A 90 -11.56 7.80 2.44
N ASP A 91 -11.76 8.16 3.71
CA ASP A 91 -13.04 7.98 4.41
C ASP A 91 -14.12 8.91 3.86
N LYS A 92 -13.77 10.16 3.51
CA LYS A 92 -14.71 11.11 2.90
C LYS A 92 -15.09 10.74 1.47
N LEU A 93 -14.14 10.20 0.70
CA LEU A 93 -14.38 9.75 -0.68
C LEU A 93 -15.11 8.41 -0.73
N GLY A 94 -15.01 7.59 0.32
CA GLY A 94 -15.59 6.25 0.38
C GLY A 94 -14.80 5.16 -0.35
N TYR A 95 -13.65 5.50 -0.95
CA TYR A 95 -12.78 4.57 -1.68
C TYR A 95 -11.32 4.78 -1.29
N ARG A 96 -10.64 3.69 -0.91
CA ARG A 96 -9.29 3.74 -0.33
C ARG A 96 -8.19 3.39 -1.33
N SER A 97 -8.42 2.37 -2.18
CA SER A 97 -7.42 1.89 -3.14
C SER A 97 -6.94 2.95 -4.15
N PRO A 98 -7.82 3.79 -4.74
CA PRO A 98 -7.39 4.81 -5.71
C PRO A 98 -6.46 5.87 -5.11
N LEU A 99 -6.71 6.26 -3.85
CA LEU A 99 -5.85 7.21 -3.15
C LEU A 99 -4.46 6.64 -2.89
N ILE A 100 -4.39 5.37 -2.44
CA ILE A 100 -3.11 4.68 -2.22
C ILE A 100 -2.32 4.60 -3.52
N VAL A 101 -2.95 4.22 -4.63
CA VAL A 101 -2.29 4.16 -5.95
C VAL A 101 -1.79 5.55 -6.38
N LEU A 102 -2.58 6.60 -6.15
CA LEU A 102 -2.16 7.97 -6.46
C LEU A 102 -0.92 8.37 -5.65
N MET A 103 -0.93 8.14 -4.33
CA MET A 103 0.19 8.46 -3.45
C MET A 103 1.45 7.67 -3.85
N LEU A 104 1.32 6.37 -4.14
CA LEU A 104 2.43 5.54 -4.61
C LEU A 104 2.93 5.96 -6.01
N SER A 105 2.04 6.40 -6.89
CA SER A 105 2.47 6.92 -8.20
C SER A 105 3.25 8.23 -8.06
N ALA A 106 2.83 9.10 -7.13
CA ALA A 106 3.53 10.33 -6.80
C ALA A 106 4.90 10.04 -6.16
N SER A 107 5.03 8.92 -5.43
CA SER A 107 6.29 8.51 -4.81
C SER A 107 7.39 8.20 -5.84
N LEU A 108 7.03 7.67 -7.01
CA LEU A 108 7.99 7.43 -8.10
C LEU A 108 8.64 8.75 -8.56
N GLY A 109 7.83 9.80 -8.72
CA GLY A 109 8.32 11.14 -9.06
C GLY A 109 9.13 11.76 -7.92
N ALA A 110 8.64 11.65 -6.68
CA ALA A 110 9.34 12.17 -5.51
C ALA A 110 10.72 11.53 -5.31
N LEU A 111 10.82 10.21 -5.48
CA LEU A 111 12.09 9.47 -5.41
C LEU A 111 13.05 9.87 -6.53
N PHE A 112 12.55 10.08 -7.75
CA PHE A 112 13.38 10.51 -8.87
C PHE A 112 13.93 11.93 -8.67
N ILE A 113 13.12 12.84 -8.14
CA ILE A 113 13.57 14.19 -7.77
C ILE A 113 14.59 14.11 -6.63
N TYR A 114 14.30 13.29 -5.62
CA TYR A 114 15.17 13.13 -4.46
C TYR A 114 16.54 12.53 -4.81
N SER A 115 16.60 11.58 -5.75
CA SER A 115 17.86 10.97 -6.18
C SER A 115 18.82 11.96 -6.87
N HIS A 116 18.31 13.11 -7.32
CA HIS A 116 19.08 14.20 -7.93
C HIS A 116 19.13 15.45 -7.04
N ALA A 117 18.71 15.36 -5.77
CA ALA A 117 18.74 16.48 -4.86
C ALA A 117 20.18 16.92 -4.54
N GLY A 118 20.38 18.22 -4.35
CA GLY A 118 21.65 18.79 -3.89
C GLY A 118 21.75 18.85 -2.36
N PRO A 119 22.91 19.27 -1.80
CA PRO A 119 23.19 19.27 -0.35
C PRO A 119 22.50 20.43 0.43
N ALA A 120 21.41 20.99 -0.08
CA ALA A 120 20.70 22.05 0.65
C ALA A 120 19.83 21.41 1.74
N LEU A 121 20.12 21.69 3.01
CA LEU A 121 19.50 21.01 4.15
C LEU A 121 17.97 21.21 4.22
N VAL A 122 17.51 22.45 4.07
CA VAL A 122 16.06 22.79 4.03
C VAL A 122 15.36 22.09 2.87
N TRP A 123 16.03 22.02 1.72
CA TRP A 123 15.47 21.37 0.53
C TRP A 123 15.37 19.84 0.73
N ASN A 124 16.39 19.22 1.34
CA ASN A 124 16.33 17.80 1.68
C ASN A 124 15.23 17.52 2.71
N ALA A 125 15.10 18.32 3.77
CA ALA A 125 14.01 18.16 4.74
C ALA A 125 12.63 18.18 4.05
N PHE A 126 12.40 19.17 3.17
CA PHE A 126 11.16 19.28 2.43
C PHE A 126 10.89 18.08 1.52
N LEU A 127 11.90 17.65 0.75
CA LEU A 127 11.77 16.47 -0.10
C LEU A 127 11.56 15.19 0.71
N MET A 128 12.21 15.04 1.86
CA MET A 128 12.00 13.92 2.77
C MET A 128 10.58 13.87 3.29
N THR A 129 10.00 15.02 3.64
CA THR A 129 8.59 15.08 4.03
C THR A 129 7.68 14.64 2.89
N ILE A 130 7.94 15.05 1.64
CA ILE A 130 7.16 14.60 0.47
C ILE A 130 7.31 13.09 0.25
N VAL A 131 8.54 12.57 0.33
CA VAL A 131 8.82 11.13 0.20
C VAL A 131 8.13 10.36 1.33
N GLY A 132 8.14 10.88 2.56
CA GLY A 132 7.42 10.33 3.70
C GLY A 132 5.91 10.28 3.48
N ILE A 133 5.31 11.39 3.02
CA ILE A 133 3.88 11.46 2.69
C ILE A 133 3.52 10.42 1.61
N THR A 134 4.36 10.27 0.59
CA THR A 134 4.06 9.45 -0.60
C THR A 134 4.49 7.98 -0.49
N ILE A 135 5.34 7.61 0.47
CA ILE A 135 5.75 6.21 0.70
C ILE A 135 5.20 5.70 2.03
N SER A 136 5.56 6.35 3.13
CA SER A 136 5.14 5.95 4.48
C SER A 136 3.64 6.16 4.70
N GLY A 137 3.07 7.23 4.14
CA GLY A 137 1.63 7.47 4.11
C GLY A 137 0.82 6.29 3.54
N PRO A 138 0.98 5.93 2.24
CA PRO A 138 0.23 4.83 1.64
C PRO A 138 0.57 3.46 2.24
N TYR A 139 1.81 3.24 2.72
CA TYR A 139 2.14 2.03 3.47
C TYR A 139 1.23 1.87 4.71
N ASN A 140 1.08 2.92 5.52
CA ASN A 140 0.22 2.87 6.70
C ASN A 140 -1.27 2.70 6.33
N LEU A 141 -1.71 3.30 5.22
CA LEU A 141 -3.09 3.20 4.74
C LEU A 141 -3.43 1.83 4.16
N ILE A 142 -2.47 1.16 3.51
CA ILE A 142 -2.72 -0.12 2.86
C ILE A 142 -2.99 -1.22 3.87
N VAL A 143 -2.32 -1.21 5.03
CA VAL A 143 -2.53 -2.21 6.09
C VAL A 143 -3.98 -2.15 6.60
N GLY A 144 -4.49 -0.93 6.82
CA GLY A 144 -5.89 -0.72 7.21
C GLY A 144 -6.87 -1.12 6.10
N THR A 145 -6.54 -0.77 4.85
CA THR A 145 -7.39 -1.11 3.69
C THR A 145 -7.48 -2.62 3.47
N ILE A 146 -6.36 -3.33 3.55
CA ILE A 146 -6.30 -4.79 3.47
C ILE A 146 -7.14 -5.42 4.59
N SER A 147 -7.03 -4.90 5.81
CA SER A 147 -7.79 -5.43 6.96
C SER A 147 -9.30 -5.32 6.74
N ILE A 148 -9.77 -4.18 6.20
CA ILE A 148 -11.19 -3.96 5.86
C ILE A 148 -11.62 -4.86 4.70
N ASP A 149 -10.80 -4.94 3.66
CA ASP A 149 -11.07 -5.73 2.46
C ASP A 149 -11.19 -7.23 2.80
N LEU A 150 -10.30 -7.74 3.66
CA LEU A 150 -10.34 -9.13 4.14
C LEU A 150 -11.53 -9.36 5.07
N GLY A 151 -11.77 -8.46 6.03
CA GLY A 151 -12.89 -8.56 6.97
C GLY A 151 -14.26 -8.50 6.30
N SER A 152 -14.37 -7.85 5.14
CA SER A 152 -15.61 -7.77 4.37
C SER A 152 -15.89 -9.02 3.51
N GLN A 153 -14.94 -9.96 3.38
CA GLN A 153 -15.18 -11.17 2.60
C GLN A 153 -16.09 -12.12 3.37
N PRO A 154 -17.16 -12.67 2.76
CA PRO A 154 -18.12 -13.53 3.48
C PRO A 154 -17.48 -14.80 4.03
N ILE A 155 -16.38 -15.28 3.42
CA ILE A 155 -15.61 -16.45 3.87
C ILE A 155 -14.85 -16.16 5.18
N LEU A 156 -14.52 -14.89 5.42
CA LEU A 156 -13.65 -14.43 6.50
C LEU A 156 -14.40 -13.64 7.58
N ALA A 157 -15.46 -12.92 7.22
CA ALA A 157 -16.24 -12.04 8.10
C ALA A 157 -16.78 -12.75 9.34
N ASN A 158 -17.22 -14.01 9.19
CA ASN A 158 -17.79 -14.80 10.28
C ASN A 158 -16.79 -15.81 10.88
N ASN A 159 -15.53 -15.82 10.45
CA ASN A 159 -14.51 -16.75 10.95
C ASN A 159 -13.27 -15.99 11.44
N ALA A 160 -13.25 -15.70 12.75
CA ALA A 160 -12.14 -15.00 13.39
C ALA A 160 -10.80 -15.76 13.28
N GLN A 161 -10.80 -17.09 13.28
CA GLN A 161 -9.58 -17.91 13.14
C GLN A 161 -9.01 -17.84 11.72
N ALA A 162 -9.88 -17.83 10.71
CA ALA A 162 -9.51 -17.59 9.33
C ALA A 162 -8.89 -16.20 9.14
N MET A 163 -9.54 -15.15 9.68
CA MET A 163 -9.02 -13.79 9.64
C MET A 163 -7.67 -13.68 10.34
N ALA A 164 -7.51 -14.28 11.53
CA ALA A 164 -6.24 -14.32 12.24
C ALA A 164 -5.12 -14.98 11.40
N THR A 165 -5.44 -16.06 10.68
CA THR A 165 -4.47 -16.73 9.80
C THR A 165 -4.05 -15.84 8.63
N VAL A 166 -4.99 -15.17 7.95
CA VAL A 166 -4.66 -14.28 6.83
C VAL A 166 -3.90 -13.04 7.30
N SER A 167 -4.28 -12.45 8.44
CA SER A 167 -3.55 -11.34 9.05
C SER A 167 -2.15 -11.75 9.48
N GLY A 168 -1.98 -12.94 10.05
CA GLY A 168 -0.67 -13.50 10.40
C GLY A 168 0.20 -13.74 9.16
N LEU A 169 -0.39 -14.22 8.06
CA LEU A 169 0.31 -14.35 6.78
C LEU A 169 0.72 -12.99 6.20
N LEU A 170 -0.16 -12.00 6.27
CA LEU A 170 0.12 -10.63 5.83
C LEU A 170 1.30 -10.02 6.58
N ASP A 171 1.28 -10.10 7.92
CA ASP A 171 2.37 -9.55 8.73
C ASP A 171 3.66 -10.36 8.60
N GLY A 172 3.56 -11.70 8.52
CA GLY A 172 4.69 -12.59 8.30
C GLY A 172 5.40 -12.32 6.97
N THR A 173 4.64 -12.19 5.88
CA THR A 173 5.18 -11.83 4.55
C THR A 173 5.77 -10.42 4.54
N GLY A 174 5.12 -9.47 5.22
CA GLY A 174 5.65 -8.13 5.41
C GLY A 174 7.00 -8.11 6.12
N SER A 175 7.11 -8.83 7.23
CA SER A 175 8.33 -8.92 8.04
C SER A 175 9.46 -9.65 7.28
N ALA A 176 9.13 -10.69 6.52
CA ALA A 176 10.08 -11.33 5.62
C ALA A 176 10.58 -10.37 4.53
N GLY A 177 9.69 -9.56 3.94
CA GLY A 177 10.06 -8.51 2.99
C GLY A 177 11.03 -7.50 3.58
N SER A 178 10.75 -7.01 4.79
CA SER A 178 11.66 -6.10 5.51
C SER A 178 13.03 -6.73 5.76
N ALA A 179 13.08 -7.97 6.27
CA ALA A 179 14.33 -8.69 6.49
C ALA A 179 15.15 -8.84 5.20
N VAL A 180 14.50 -9.19 4.09
CA VAL A 180 15.15 -9.25 2.77
C VAL A 180 15.66 -7.88 2.35
N GLY A 181 14.89 -6.81 2.55
CA GLY A 181 15.30 -5.43 2.27
C GLY A 181 16.55 -5.02 3.03
N GLN A 182 16.58 -5.28 4.34
CA GLN A 182 17.72 -4.94 5.20
C GLN A 182 19.01 -5.65 4.77
N LEU A 183 18.92 -6.83 4.15
CA LEU A 183 20.08 -7.52 3.58
C LEU A 183 20.42 -7.02 2.16
N PHE A 184 19.42 -6.73 1.34
CA PHE A 184 19.61 -6.43 -0.08
C PHE A 184 20.04 -4.98 -0.34
N VAL A 185 19.55 -4.03 0.44
CA VAL A 185 19.90 -2.60 0.35
C VAL A 185 21.41 -2.36 0.50
N PRO A 186 22.09 -2.85 1.56
CA PRO A 186 23.54 -2.66 1.69
C PRO A 186 24.33 -3.40 0.60
N LEU A 187 23.86 -4.56 0.13
CA LEU A 187 24.52 -5.26 -0.98
C LEU A 187 24.47 -4.45 -2.28
N MET A 188 23.35 -3.79 -2.55
CA MET A 188 23.19 -2.90 -3.71
C MET A 188 24.03 -1.63 -3.55
N GLN A 189 24.00 -1.00 -2.38
CA GLN A 189 24.79 0.19 -2.08
C GLN A 189 26.30 -0.06 -2.27
N ASN A 190 26.82 -1.15 -1.70
CA ASN A 190 28.26 -1.47 -1.80
C ASN A 190 28.74 -1.81 -3.22
N ARG A 191 27.87 -2.37 -4.08
CA ARG A 191 28.24 -2.84 -5.43
C ARG A 191 27.98 -1.80 -6.52
N PHE A 192 26.89 -1.04 -6.41
CA PHE A 192 26.38 -0.17 -7.48
C PHE A 192 26.08 1.26 -7.02
N GLY A 193 26.25 1.57 -5.73
CA GLY A 193 26.02 2.90 -5.15
C GLY A 193 24.55 3.20 -4.84
N TRP A 194 24.32 4.40 -4.28
CA TRP A 194 23.01 4.81 -3.78
C TRP A 194 21.94 5.00 -4.86
N GLN A 195 22.34 5.38 -6.09
CA GLN A 195 21.39 5.54 -7.21
C GLN A 195 20.64 4.23 -7.51
N SER A 196 21.34 3.10 -7.47
CA SER A 196 20.73 1.78 -7.67
C SER A 196 19.76 1.40 -6.57
N VAL A 197 19.99 1.84 -5.33
CA VAL A 197 19.06 1.64 -4.21
C VAL A 197 17.77 2.41 -4.43
N PHE A 198 17.83 3.66 -4.91
CA PHE A 198 16.64 4.42 -5.26
C PHE A 198 15.86 3.78 -6.42
N TYR A 199 16.55 3.30 -7.46
CA TYR A 199 15.88 2.57 -8.55
C TYR A 199 15.22 1.27 -8.08
N LEU A 200 15.83 0.55 -7.15
CA LEU A 200 15.20 -0.60 -6.50
C LEU A 200 13.91 -0.20 -5.78
N PHE A 201 13.93 0.90 -5.02
CA PHE A 201 12.72 1.40 -4.34
C PHE A 201 11.62 1.81 -5.32
N MET A 202 11.97 2.46 -6.44
CA MET A 202 11.02 2.77 -7.50
C MET A 202 10.44 1.49 -8.11
N ALA A 203 11.26 0.46 -8.37
CA ALA A 203 10.81 -0.81 -8.92
C ALA A 203 9.87 -1.57 -7.96
N LEU A 204 10.18 -1.59 -6.66
CA LEU A 204 9.34 -2.21 -5.63
C LEU A 204 8.01 -1.46 -5.46
N ASN A 205 8.02 -0.12 -5.48
CA ASN A 205 6.80 0.68 -5.48
C ASN A 205 5.95 0.43 -6.73
N LEU A 206 6.58 0.32 -7.91
CA LEU A 206 5.88 0.00 -9.14
C LEU A 206 5.25 -1.40 -9.07
N LEU A 207 5.97 -2.39 -8.53
CA LEU A 207 5.44 -3.73 -8.31
C LEU A 207 4.25 -3.70 -7.34
N ALA A 208 4.32 -2.91 -6.26
CA ALA A 208 3.22 -2.72 -5.33
C ALA A 208 1.99 -2.12 -6.01
N ILE A 209 2.18 -1.09 -6.86
CA ILE A 209 1.11 -0.50 -7.68
C ILE A 209 0.46 -1.56 -8.58
N VAL A 210 1.26 -2.36 -9.29
CA VAL A 210 0.74 -3.40 -10.19
C VAL A 210 -0.08 -4.44 -9.42
N CYS A 211 0.35 -4.83 -8.22
CA CYS A 211 -0.37 -5.79 -7.38
C CYS A 211 -1.76 -5.27 -6.95
N ILE A 212 -1.85 -3.99 -6.57
CA ILE A 212 -3.12 -3.39 -6.13
C ILE A 212 -3.95 -2.81 -7.29
N LEU A 213 -3.38 -2.64 -8.49
CA LEU A 213 -4.03 -2.01 -9.64
C LEU A 213 -5.34 -2.69 -10.00
N LYS A 214 -5.38 -4.03 -9.98
CA LYS A 214 -6.62 -4.78 -10.25
C LYS A 214 -7.74 -4.42 -9.28
N ARG A 215 -7.42 -4.25 -7.99
CA ARG A 215 -8.38 -3.82 -6.95
C ARG A 215 -8.80 -2.37 -7.17
N CYS A 216 -7.84 -1.49 -7.43
CA CYS A 216 -8.11 -0.09 -7.74
C CYS A 216 -9.06 0.08 -8.93
N LEU A 217 -8.92 -0.73 -9.99
CA LEU A 217 -9.81 -0.69 -11.16
C LEU A 217 -11.24 -1.13 -10.83
N LEU A 218 -11.42 -2.06 -9.88
CA LEU A 218 -12.74 -2.47 -9.42
C LEU A 218 -13.41 -1.34 -8.62
N ASP A 219 -12.68 -0.70 -7.71
CA ASP A 219 -13.17 0.43 -6.91
C ASP A 219 -13.46 1.65 -7.80
N LEU A 220 -12.68 1.89 -8.85
CA LEU A 220 -12.93 2.99 -9.78
C LEU A 220 -14.15 2.73 -10.68
N ARG A 221 -14.40 1.46 -11.04
CA ARG A 221 -15.60 1.09 -11.81
C ARG A 221 -16.88 1.26 -10.99
N SER A 222 -16.87 0.91 -9.70
CA SER A 222 -18.03 1.11 -8.84
C SER A 222 -18.33 2.62 -8.66
N LEU A 223 -17.29 3.44 -8.49
CA LEU A 223 -17.38 4.91 -8.52
C LEU A 223 -18.08 5.44 -9.78
N LEU A 224 -17.58 5.05 -10.95
CA LEU A 224 -18.13 5.50 -12.24
C LEU A 224 -19.58 5.04 -12.44
N SER A 225 -19.94 3.85 -11.94
CA SER A 225 -21.31 3.36 -12.01
C SER A 225 -22.29 4.15 -11.14
N THR A 226 -21.88 4.53 -9.92
CA THR A 226 -22.71 5.31 -8.97
C THR A 226 -22.90 6.75 -9.45
N SER A 227 -21.86 7.37 -10.02
CA SER A 227 -21.97 8.71 -10.61
C SER A 227 -22.96 8.71 -11.79
N ARG A 228 -22.91 7.68 -12.63
CA ARG A 228 -23.78 7.55 -13.81
C ARG A 228 -25.24 7.20 -13.47
N SER A 229 -25.51 6.57 -12.32
CA SER A 229 -26.89 6.36 -11.85
C SER A 229 -27.48 7.63 -11.24
N SER A 230 -26.67 8.46 -10.56
CA SER A 230 -27.12 9.76 -10.02
C SER A 230 -27.60 10.71 -11.14
N GLU A 231 -26.92 10.72 -12.29
CA GLU A 231 -27.30 11.51 -13.48
C GLU A 231 -28.58 11.02 -14.20
N ARG A 232 -29.07 9.80 -13.96
CA ARG A 232 -30.30 9.29 -14.61
C ARG A 232 -31.58 9.60 -13.83
N THR A 233 -31.46 9.99 -12.57
CA THR A 233 -32.61 10.27 -11.69
C THR A 233 -33.31 11.63 -11.89
N PRO A 234 -32.73 12.69 -12.50
CA PRO A 234 -33.46 13.94 -12.69
C PRO A 234 -34.43 13.93 -13.89
N LEU A 235 -34.34 12.97 -14.82
CA LEU A 235 -35.14 12.98 -16.06
C LEU A 235 -36.39 12.08 -16.06
N LEU A 236 -36.66 11.36 -14.96
CA LEU A 236 -37.86 10.50 -14.85
C LEU A 236 -38.96 11.09 -13.96
N ASN A 237 -38.75 12.27 -13.38
CA ASN A 237 -39.73 12.95 -12.51
C ASN A 237 -40.49 14.09 -13.20
N GLU A 238 -40.22 14.41 -14.47
CA GLU A 238 -40.92 15.48 -15.21
C GLU A 238 -41.95 14.98 -16.24
N GLU A 239 -42.06 13.68 -16.53
CA GLU A 239 -43.03 13.14 -17.51
C GLU A 239 -44.26 12.41 -16.90
N GLN A 240 -44.54 12.59 -15.60
CA GLN A 240 -45.71 11.96 -14.95
C GLN A 240 -46.72 12.94 -14.33
N PHE A 241 -46.64 14.22 -14.68
CA PHE A 241 -47.68 15.20 -14.39
C PHE A 241 -48.06 15.91 -15.69
N ASP A 242 -48.87 15.26 -16.52
CA ASP A 242 -49.86 15.89 -17.41
C ASP A 242 -50.48 14.80 -18.31
N GLU A 243 -51.54 14.14 -17.81
CA GLU A 243 -52.80 13.80 -18.50
C GLU A 243 -53.76 13.01 -17.60
#